data_AF-A0ABD1YWZ9-F1
#
_entry.id   AF-A0ABD1YWZ9-F1
#
_cell.length_a   1.000
_cell.length_b   1.000
_cell.length_c   1.000
_cell.angle_alpha   90.00
_cell.angle_beta   90.00
_cell.angle_gamma   90.00
#
_symmetry.space_group_name_H-M   'P 1'
#
loop_
_entity.id
_entity.type
_entity.pdbx_description
1 polymer ?
#
loop_
_entity_poly.entity_id
_entity_poly.type
_entity_poly.pdbx_seq_one_letter_code
_entity_poly.pdbx_strand_id
1 'polypeptide(L)'
;MVNYTNRVMTAIECCLKNEISWPNRLERTRIASVFAAGGFPGCIGLVDGTTIRLSQRPAEDGETYYDRKGDYSINAQIISDDRKRIIYFFSGMPGSCHDVTYLRQSSLWNRMHSQQQHLLFDRGQYLLGDSGYTSGERLVAAFRNAGGDKDKIDFNTCIAHVRIVNEHCIGILKSRWHSLKEVRTQLKNRAENQYLVRWVRCCILLHNFLNRRKDDWTEANGPIELEVESEVQIPAPPTPPLDERAMIARGRRRRLEVQSECLAYMRNVNGTLAFQ
;
A
#
# COMPACT_ATOMS: atom_id res chain seq x y z
N MET A 1 -18.41 -24.62 14.80
CA MET A 1 -18.19 -23.16 14.62
C MET A 1 -17.44 -22.85 13.32
N VAL A 2 -16.29 -23.48 13.05
CA VAL A 2 -15.47 -23.25 11.82
C VAL A 2 -16.23 -23.42 10.50
N ASN A 3 -17.19 -24.34 10.42
CA ASN A 3 -17.96 -24.56 9.19
C ASN A 3 -18.90 -23.39 8.83
N TYR A 4 -19.53 -22.75 9.83
CA TYR A 4 -20.37 -21.57 9.59
C TYR A 4 -19.55 -20.37 9.12
N THR A 5 -18.41 -20.12 9.78
CA THR A 5 -17.49 -19.05 9.38
C THR A 5 -16.98 -19.24 7.96
N ASN A 6 -16.58 -20.45 7.60
CA ASN A 6 -16.15 -20.77 6.24
C ASN A 6 -17.26 -20.55 5.20
N ARG A 7 -18.50 -20.95 5.50
CA ARG A 7 -19.65 -20.72 4.62
C ARG A 7 -19.93 -19.23 4.42
N VAL A 8 -19.84 -18.42 5.48
CA VAL A 8 -20.03 -16.97 5.41
C VAL A 8 -18.91 -16.32 4.60
N MET A 9 -17.64 -16.68 4.83
CA MET A 9 -16.53 -16.18 4.01
C MET A 9 -16.71 -16.55 2.53
N THR A 10 -17.14 -17.77 2.22
CA THR A 10 -17.45 -18.18 0.84
C THR A 10 -18.54 -17.30 0.24
N ALA A 11 -19.63 -17.06 0.98
CA ALA A 11 -20.71 -16.20 0.52
C ALA A 11 -20.23 -14.76 0.27
N ILE A 12 -19.44 -14.18 1.18
CA ILE A 12 -18.84 -12.85 1.02
C ILE A 12 -17.99 -12.80 -0.25
N GLU A 13 -17.09 -13.76 -0.44
CA GLU A 13 -16.23 -13.82 -1.63
C GLU A 13 -17.04 -13.94 -2.92
N CYS A 14 -18.08 -14.78 -2.93
CA CYS A 14 -18.94 -14.94 -4.10
C CYS A 14 -19.74 -13.67 -4.42
N CYS A 15 -20.37 -13.06 -3.42
CA CYS A 15 -21.24 -11.90 -3.58
C CYS A 15 -20.45 -10.62 -3.87
N LEU A 16 -19.24 -10.49 -3.30
CA LEU A 16 -18.45 -9.26 -3.33
C LEU A 16 -17.20 -9.35 -4.20
N LYS A 17 -17.00 -10.42 -4.97
CA LYS A 17 -15.78 -10.67 -5.78
C LYS A 17 -15.26 -9.48 -6.60
N ASN A 18 -16.15 -8.57 -7.03
CA ASN A 18 -15.82 -7.41 -7.86
C ASN A 18 -15.44 -6.16 -7.05
N GLU A 19 -15.56 -6.18 -5.72
CA GLU A 19 -15.25 -5.03 -4.87
C GLU A 19 -13.73 -4.77 -4.83
N ILE A 20 -12.90 -5.80 -4.98
CA ILE A 20 -11.44 -5.67 -5.17
C ILE A 20 -11.13 -5.94 -6.64
N SER A 21 -10.88 -4.88 -7.40
CA SER A 21 -10.47 -4.97 -8.79
C SER A 21 -9.54 -3.83 -9.14
N TRP A 22 -8.61 -4.10 -10.07
CA TRP A 22 -7.77 -3.05 -10.62
C TRP A 22 -8.63 -2.08 -11.43
N PRO A 23 -8.44 -0.76 -11.29
CA PRO A 23 -9.25 0.22 -11.99
C PRO A 23 -9.11 0.08 -13.50
N ASN A 24 -10.25 0.19 -14.19
CA ASN A 24 -10.27 0.27 -15.66
C ASN A 24 -9.66 1.59 -16.15
N ARG A 25 -9.48 1.73 -17.47
CA ARG A 25 -8.83 2.90 -18.06
C ARG A 25 -9.48 4.23 -17.67
N LEU A 26 -10.82 4.30 -17.70
CA LEU A 26 -11.57 5.50 -17.34
C LEU A 26 -11.42 5.83 -15.85
N GLU A 27 -11.50 4.81 -14.99
CA GLU A 27 -11.27 4.96 -13.55
C GLU A 27 -9.85 5.47 -13.28
N ARG A 28 -8.82 4.90 -13.92
CA ARG A 28 -7.43 5.35 -13.77
C ARG A 28 -7.22 6.79 -14.20
N THR A 29 -7.82 7.22 -15.31
CA THR A 29 -7.77 8.62 -15.75
C THR A 29 -8.41 9.54 -14.71
N ARG A 30 -9.55 9.15 -14.14
CA ARG A 30 -10.20 9.90 -13.06
C ARG A 30 -9.30 9.97 -11.82
N ILE A 31 -8.78 8.84 -11.35
CA ILE A 31 -7.89 8.80 -10.17
C ILE A 31 -6.65 9.68 -10.40
N ALA A 32 -6.02 9.57 -11.57
CA ALA A 32 -4.87 10.41 -11.94
C ALA A 32 -5.17 11.90 -11.98
N SER A 33 -6.38 12.30 -12.40
CA SER A 33 -6.79 13.71 -12.35
C SER A 33 -6.90 14.24 -10.92
N VAL A 34 -7.31 13.41 -9.96
CA VAL A 34 -7.40 13.80 -8.54
C VAL A 34 -6.00 13.96 -7.94
N PHE A 35 -5.10 13.01 -8.15
CA PHE A 35 -3.73 13.13 -7.66
C PHE A 35 -2.91 14.21 -8.38
N ALA A 36 -3.25 14.55 -9.62
CA ALA A 36 -2.65 15.70 -10.32
C ALA A 36 -2.88 17.02 -9.56
N ALA A 37 -4.04 17.19 -8.91
CA ALA A 37 -4.32 18.35 -8.06
C ALA A 37 -3.50 18.36 -6.75
N GLY A 38 -2.82 17.25 -6.42
CA GLY A 38 -1.83 17.16 -5.35
C GLY A 38 -0.38 17.21 -5.83
N GLY A 39 -0.13 17.53 -7.11
CA GLY A 39 1.21 17.57 -7.69
C GLY A 39 1.74 16.24 -8.23
N PHE A 40 0.89 15.21 -8.32
CA PHE A 40 1.28 13.88 -8.78
C PHE A 40 0.49 13.44 -10.02
N PRO A 41 0.68 14.11 -11.17
CA PRO A 41 0.02 13.72 -12.41
C PRO A 41 0.42 12.28 -12.77
N GLY A 42 -0.57 11.48 -13.20
CA GLY A 42 -0.36 10.08 -13.56
C GLY A 42 -0.36 9.09 -12.38
N CYS A 43 -0.40 9.54 -11.12
CA CYS A 43 -0.56 8.62 -10.00
C CYS A 43 -1.96 7.97 -10.05
N ILE A 44 -2.06 6.65 -9.95
CA ILE A 44 -3.35 5.92 -10.02
C ILE A 44 -3.68 5.17 -8.73
N GLY A 45 -2.89 5.37 -7.69
CA GLY A 45 -3.06 4.69 -6.41
C GLY A 45 -1.84 4.80 -5.52
N LEU A 46 -2.06 4.50 -4.26
CA LEU A 46 -1.08 4.58 -3.18
C LEU A 46 -0.83 3.16 -2.68
N VAL A 47 0.42 2.74 -2.61
CA VAL A 47 0.82 1.48 -1.98
C VAL A 47 1.37 1.77 -0.60
N ASP A 48 0.96 0.95 0.37
CA ASP A 48 1.46 1.02 1.73
C ASP A 48 1.42 -0.36 2.39
N GLY A 49 2.37 -0.60 3.29
CA GLY A 49 2.43 -1.78 4.13
C GLY A 49 1.59 -1.61 5.39
N THR A 50 1.13 -2.72 5.96
CA THR A 50 0.62 -2.73 7.32
C THR A 50 0.82 -4.10 7.94
N THR A 51 1.01 -4.14 9.26
CA THR A 51 1.11 -5.41 9.98
C THR A 51 -0.22 -5.76 10.66
N ILE A 52 -0.52 -7.05 10.74
CA ILE A 52 -1.66 -7.59 11.49
C ILE A 52 -1.07 -8.41 12.64
N ARG A 53 -1.27 -7.94 13.86
CA ARG A 53 -0.72 -8.59 15.06
C ARG A 53 -1.33 -9.97 15.27
N LEU A 54 -0.51 -10.91 15.70
CA LEU A 54 -0.90 -12.24 16.15
C LEU A 54 -0.84 -12.26 17.68
N SER A 55 -1.90 -12.74 18.32
CA SER A 55 -1.92 -12.82 19.79
C SER A 55 -0.97 -13.88 20.36
N GLN A 56 -0.39 -14.72 19.50
CA GLN A 56 0.48 -15.84 19.86
C GLN A 56 1.62 -15.98 18.85
N ARG A 57 2.77 -16.44 19.34
CA ARG A 57 3.88 -16.90 18.50
C ARG A 57 3.42 -18.02 17.55
N PRO A 58 3.69 -17.91 16.24
CA PRO A 58 3.43 -19.01 15.31
C PRO A 58 4.16 -20.29 15.70
N ALA A 59 3.55 -21.44 15.43
CA ALA A 59 4.12 -22.73 15.80
C ALA A 59 5.34 -23.10 14.93
N GLU A 60 5.25 -22.80 13.63
CA GLU A 60 6.33 -22.96 12.65
C GLU A 60 7.06 -21.63 12.44
N ASP A 61 8.40 -21.66 12.46
CA ASP A 61 9.28 -20.53 12.18
C ASP A 61 8.92 -19.22 12.92
N GLY A 62 8.41 -19.32 14.15
CA GLY A 62 7.83 -18.19 14.89
C GLY A 62 8.75 -16.96 15.02
N GLU A 63 10.07 -17.16 15.01
CA GLU A 63 11.04 -16.05 15.03
C GLU A 63 10.94 -15.14 13.80
N THR A 64 10.61 -15.71 12.64
CA THR A 64 10.43 -14.93 11.41
C THR A 64 9.23 -14.01 11.48
N TYR A 65 8.25 -14.29 12.35
CA TYR A 65 7.07 -13.45 12.53
C TYR A 65 7.26 -12.38 13.59
N TYR A 66 8.34 -12.45 14.36
CA TYR A 66 8.67 -11.42 15.34
C TYR A 66 9.20 -10.19 14.61
N ASP A 67 8.42 -9.13 14.61
CA ASP A 67 8.71 -7.90 13.90
C ASP A 67 9.57 -6.94 14.74
N ARG A 68 9.93 -5.82 14.12
CA ARG A 68 10.79 -4.80 14.75
C ARG A 68 10.07 -3.97 15.81
N LYS A 69 8.74 -4.08 15.89
CA LYS A 69 7.89 -3.46 16.91
C LYS A 69 7.83 -4.34 18.17
N GLY A 70 8.45 -5.52 18.15
CA GLY A 70 8.50 -6.44 19.29
C GLY A 70 7.23 -7.31 19.38
N ASP A 71 6.51 -7.46 18.28
CA ASP A 71 5.27 -8.21 18.20
C ASP A 71 5.37 -9.35 17.18
N TYR A 72 4.56 -10.39 17.36
CA TYR A 72 4.33 -11.38 16.30
C TYR A 72 3.28 -10.81 15.34
N SER A 73 3.59 -10.74 14.06
CA SER A 73 2.64 -10.19 13.08
C SER A 73 2.78 -10.81 11.69
N ILE A 74 1.75 -10.63 10.86
CA ILE A 74 1.82 -10.87 9.42
C ILE A 74 1.76 -9.55 8.66
N ASN A 75 2.43 -9.46 7.52
CA ASN A 75 2.36 -8.30 6.65
C ASN A 75 1.13 -8.39 5.73
N ALA A 76 0.49 -7.24 5.49
CA ALA A 76 -0.45 -6.99 4.41
C ALA A 76 -0.05 -5.72 3.66
N GLN A 77 0.18 -5.85 2.36
CA GLN A 77 0.37 -4.72 1.46
C GLN A 77 -0.95 -4.35 0.83
N ILE A 78 -1.30 -3.07 0.87
CA ILE A 78 -2.58 -2.54 0.39
C ILE A 78 -2.30 -1.47 -0.65
N ILE A 79 -3.04 -1.53 -1.75
CA ILE A 79 -3.10 -0.45 -2.73
C ILE A 79 -4.49 0.15 -2.69
N SER A 80 -4.58 1.44 -2.39
CA SER A 80 -5.82 2.20 -2.37
C SER A 80 -5.85 3.31 -3.42
N ASP A 81 -7.06 3.69 -3.84
CA ASP A 81 -7.30 4.86 -4.69
C ASP A 81 -7.55 6.15 -3.89
N ASP A 82 -7.83 7.25 -4.58
CA ASP A 82 -8.16 8.56 -3.98
C ASP A 82 -9.40 8.55 -3.08
N ARG A 83 -10.21 7.48 -3.13
CA ARG A 83 -11.46 7.34 -2.38
C ARG A 83 -11.36 6.27 -1.29
N LYS A 84 -10.15 5.90 -0.86
CA LYS A 84 -9.92 4.88 0.17
C LYS A 84 -10.52 3.52 -0.21
N ARG A 85 -10.71 3.24 -1.50
CA ARG A 85 -11.08 1.92 -2.01
C ARG A 85 -9.81 1.11 -2.23
N ILE A 86 -9.77 -0.10 -1.69
CA ILE A 86 -8.64 -1.01 -1.84
C ILE A 86 -8.75 -1.73 -3.20
N ILE A 87 -7.90 -1.37 -4.15
CA ILE A 87 -7.92 -1.91 -5.52
C ILE A 87 -7.07 -3.17 -5.68
N TYR A 88 -6.13 -3.38 -4.76
CA TYR A 88 -5.30 -4.57 -4.69
C TYR A 88 -4.80 -4.78 -3.26
N PHE A 89 -4.60 -6.04 -2.86
CA PHE A 89 -3.91 -6.37 -1.64
C PHE A 89 -3.10 -7.66 -1.81
N PHE A 90 -2.08 -7.81 -0.99
CA PHE A 90 -1.28 -9.03 -0.87
C PHE A 90 -0.95 -9.23 0.60
N SER A 91 -1.16 -10.43 1.16
CA SER A 91 -0.92 -10.72 2.58
C SER A 91 -0.53 -12.18 2.81
N GLY A 92 0.05 -12.47 3.98
CA GLY A 92 0.38 -13.83 4.43
C GLY A 92 1.88 -14.10 4.60
N MET A 93 2.73 -13.07 4.59
CA MET A 93 4.14 -13.21 4.95
C MET A 93 4.41 -12.77 6.38
N PRO A 94 5.50 -13.25 7.00
CA PRO A 94 5.89 -12.80 8.32
C PRO A 94 6.09 -11.28 8.39
N GLY A 95 5.69 -10.66 9.50
CA GLY A 95 5.75 -9.20 9.69
C GLY A 95 7.16 -8.61 9.71
N SER A 96 8.19 -9.44 9.95
CA SER A 96 9.59 -9.04 9.81
C SER A 96 10.03 -8.82 8.36
N CYS A 97 9.26 -9.33 7.37
CA CYS A 97 9.61 -9.23 5.96
C CYS A 97 9.47 -7.80 5.45
N HIS A 98 10.46 -7.36 4.68
CA HIS A 98 10.44 -6.06 4.01
C HIS A 98 9.36 -5.98 2.93
N ASP A 99 8.62 -4.87 2.92
CA ASP A 99 7.58 -4.55 1.95
C ASP A 99 8.00 -4.73 0.48
N VAL A 100 9.24 -4.35 0.14
CA VAL A 100 9.79 -4.53 -1.21
C VAL A 100 10.01 -5.99 -1.55
N THR A 101 10.59 -6.76 -0.62
CA THR A 101 10.80 -8.19 -0.81
C THR A 101 9.47 -8.88 -1.05
N TYR A 102 8.43 -8.41 -0.37
CA TYR A 102 7.11 -8.98 -0.49
C TYR A 102 6.37 -8.57 -1.77
N LEU A 103 6.41 -7.29 -2.14
CA LEU A 103 5.84 -6.82 -3.41
C LEU A 103 6.41 -7.61 -4.58
N ARG A 104 7.71 -7.92 -4.58
CA ARG A 104 8.37 -8.71 -5.64
C ARG A 104 7.82 -10.12 -5.83
N GLN A 105 7.26 -10.72 -4.79
CA GLN A 105 6.63 -12.04 -4.86
C GLN A 105 5.16 -11.98 -5.31
N SER A 106 4.59 -10.78 -5.38
CA SER A 106 3.19 -10.58 -5.73
C SER A 106 2.94 -10.81 -7.22
N SER A 107 1.74 -11.28 -7.54
CA SER A 107 1.29 -11.38 -8.94
C SER A 107 1.24 -10.01 -9.63
N LEU A 108 1.04 -8.93 -8.87
CA LEU A 108 1.06 -7.57 -9.38
C LEU A 108 2.45 -7.20 -9.90
N TRP A 109 3.50 -7.51 -9.15
CA TRP A 109 4.88 -7.22 -9.58
C TRP A 109 5.23 -7.93 -10.88
N ASN A 110 4.87 -9.21 -11.02
CA ASN A 110 5.10 -9.95 -12.26
C ASN A 110 4.34 -9.34 -13.45
N ARG A 111 3.11 -8.88 -13.23
CA ARG A 111 2.31 -8.21 -14.27
C ARG A 111 2.86 -6.81 -14.61
N MET A 112 3.39 -6.07 -13.63
CA MET A 112 4.02 -4.75 -13.82
C MET A 112 5.28 -4.81 -14.69
N HIS A 113 6.00 -5.95 -14.68
CA HIS A 113 7.27 -6.12 -15.38
C HIS A 113 7.17 -7.11 -16.56
N SER A 114 5.97 -7.44 -17.00
CA SER A 114 5.72 -8.31 -18.16
C SER A 114 4.95 -7.58 -19.25
N GLN A 115 4.69 -8.26 -20.36
CA GLN A 115 3.87 -7.74 -21.47
C GLN A 115 2.46 -7.33 -21.02
N GLN A 116 1.98 -7.77 -19.85
CA GLN A 116 0.67 -7.42 -19.30
C GLN A 116 0.62 -6.04 -18.62
N GLN A 117 1.74 -5.32 -18.53
CA GLN A 117 1.83 -4.02 -17.88
C GLN A 117 0.80 -3.00 -18.43
N HIS A 118 0.52 -3.05 -19.73
CA HIS A 118 -0.45 -2.15 -20.39
C HIS A 118 -1.90 -2.36 -19.90
N LEU A 119 -2.22 -3.52 -19.31
CA LEU A 119 -3.52 -3.78 -18.69
C LEU A 119 -3.65 -3.04 -17.35
N LEU A 120 -2.52 -2.78 -16.69
CA LEU A 120 -2.45 -2.14 -15.38
C LEU A 120 -2.23 -0.63 -15.48
N PHE A 121 -1.38 -0.18 -16.41
CA PHE A 121 -0.96 1.22 -16.52
C PHE A 121 -0.96 1.69 -17.97
N ASP A 122 -1.56 2.85 -18.22
CA ASP A 122 -1.31 3.62 -19.44
C ASP A 122 0.03 4.36 -19.35
N ARG A 123 0.48 4.95 -20.46
CA ARG A 123 1.73 5.71 -20.50
C ARG A 123 1.72 6.82 -19.43
N GLY A 124 2.81 6.89 -18.65
CA GLY A 124 2.97 7.87 -17.58
C GLY A 124 2.25 7.53 -16.27
N GLN A 125 1.43 6.47 -16.21
CA GLN A 125 0.76 6.07 -14.97
C GLN A 125 1.69 5.27 -14.03
N TYR A 126 1.57 5.51 -12.72
CA TYR A 126 2.36 4.86 -11.66
C TYR A 126 1.61 4.82 -10.32
N LEU A 127 2.13 4.05 -9.37
CA LEU A 127 1.74 4.06 -7.96
C LEU A 127 2.71 4.91 -7.13
N LEU A 128 2.25 5.52 -6.05
CA LEU A 128 3.12 6.15 -5.04
C LEU A 128 3.26 5.26 -3.82
N GLY A 129 4.47 5.16 -3.26
CA GLY A 129 4.74 4.45 -2.00
C GLY A 129 5.64 5.25 -1.06
N ASP A 130 5.77 4.79 0.17
CA ASP A 130 6.72 5.32 1.14
C ASP A 130 8.19 5.06 0.77
N SER A 131 9.11 5.48 1.63
CA SER A 131 10.55 5.36 1.44
C SER A 131 11.10 3.93 1.64
N GLY A 132 10.31 3.03 2.21
CA GLY A 132 10.56 1.60 2.30
C GLY A 132 10.53 0.92 0.94
N TYR A 133 9.82 1.49 -0.04
CA TYR A 133 9.73 0.96 -1.40
C TYR A 133 10.93 1.31 -2.30
N THR A 134 11.31 0.37 -3.18
CA THR A 134 12.28 0.64 -4.25
C THR A 134 11.55 1.28 -5.43
N SER A 135 11.96 2.50 -5.80
CA SER A 135 11.40 3.15 -6.98
C SER A 135 11.69 2.36 -8.26
N GLY A 136 10.63 2.11 -9.04
CA GLY A 136 10.63 1.54 -10.37
C GLY A 136 9.90 2.47 -11.36
N GLU A 137 9.69 2.01 -12.59
CA GLU A 137 8.97 2.80 -13.60
C GLU A 137 7.50 3.05 -13.22
N ARG A 138 6.88 2.07 -12.55
CA ARG A 138 5.44 2.07 -12.22
C ARG A 138 5.15 2.17 -10.72
N LEU A 139 6.19 2.34 -9.91
CA LEU A 139 6.11 2.59 -8.48
C LEU A 139 7.13 3.66 -8.12
N VAL A 140 6.69 4.85 -7.77
CA VAL A 140 7.54 5.94 -7.33
C VAL A 140 7.48 6.01 -5.81
N ALA A 141 8.64 6.00 -5.17
CA ALA A 141 8.77 5.91 -3.72
C ALA A 141 9.39 7.19 -3.17
N ALA A 142 9.07 7.57 -1.93
CA ALA A 142 9.76 8.66 -1.26
C ALA A 142 11.28 8.41 -1.14
N PHE A 143 12.05 9.48 -0.88
CA PHE A 143 13.49 9.35 -0.62
C PHE A 143 13.72 8.92 0.83
N ARG A 144 14.33 7.75 1.06
CA ARG A 144 14.71 7.28 2.42
C ARG A 144 15.68 8.20 3.16
N ASN A 145 16.56 8.88 2.44
CA ASN A 145 17.46 9.85 3.05
C ASN A 145 17.55 11.06 2.12
N ALA A 146 16.99 12.18 2.57
CA ALA A 146 17.06 13.43 1.85
C ALA A 146 18.44 14.11 1.99
N GLY A 147 19.22 13.78 3.03
CA GLY A 147 20.59 14.28 3.20
C GLY A 147 20.71 15.81 3.24
N GLY A 148 19.66 16.52 3.67
CA GLY A 148 19.58 17.98 3.65
C GLY A 148 19.25 18.60 2.28
N ASP A 149 19.01 17.78 1.25
CA ASP A 149 18.58 18.25 -0.07
C ASP A 149 17.13 18.76 0.00
N LYS A 150 16.95 20.07 -0.16
CA LYS A 150 15.67 20.75 -0.05
C LYS A 150 14.62 20.18 -1.01
N ASP A 151 14.99 19.90 -2.25
CA ASP A 151 14.05 19.38 -3.26
C ASP A 151 13.56 17.98 -2.87
N LYS A 152 14.41 17.16 -2.24
CA LYS A 152 13.99 15.84 -1.72
C LYS A 152 13.08 15.97 -0.51
N ILE A 153 13.37 16.90 0.39
CA ILE A 153 12.54 17.17 1.58
C ILE A 153 11.16 17.66 1.17
N ASP A 154 11.09 18.65 0.27
CA ASP A 154 9.85 19.24 -0.22
C ASP A 154 9.02 18.18 -0.97
N PHE A 155 9.66 17.32 -1.77
CA PHE A 155 9.00 16.20 -2.44
C PHE A 155 8.46 15.15 -1.47
N ASN A 156 9.24 14.74 -0.47
CA ASN A 156 8.79 13.79 0.55
C ASN A 156 7.60 14.37 1.34
N THR A 157 7.61 15.67 1.64
CA THR A 157 6.50 16.37 2.30
C THR A 157 5.23 16.29 1.44
N CYS A 158 5.35 16.49 0.12
CA CYS A 158 4.21 16.35 -0.80
C CYS A 158 3.68 14.91 -0.85
N ILE A 159 4.57 13.91 -0.90
CA ILE A 159 4.18 12.50 -0.87
C ILE A 159 3.45 12.18 0.44
N ALA A 160 3.97 12.64 1.58
CA ALA A 160 3.36 12.43 2.88
C ALA A 160 1.93 12.96 2.92
N HIS A 161 1.70 14.18 2.43
CA HIS A 161 0.34 14.76 2.35
C HIS A 161 -0.62 13.92 1.51
N VAL A 162 -0.20 13.45 0.33
CA VAL A 162 -1.06 12.61 -0.52
C VAL A 162 -1.27 11.22 0.11
N ARG A 163 -0.28 10.68 0.82
CA ARG A 163 -0.35 9.36 1.46
C ARG A 163 -1.28 9.30 2.67
N ILE A 164 -1.68 10.44 3.26
CA ILE A 164 -2.72 10.51 4.32
C ILE A 164 -3.98 9.72 3.91
N VAL A 165 -4.36 9.76 2.63
CA VAL A 165 -5.51 9.00 2.11
C VAL A 165 -5.36 7.49 2.34
N ASN A 166 -4.17 6.95 2.10
CA ASN A 166 -3.89 5.52 2.27
C ASN A 166 -3.81 5.13 3.74
N GLU A 167 -3.17 5.97 4.56
CA GLU A 167 -3.08 5.79 6.01
C GLU A 167 -4.49 5.78 6.63
N HIS A 168 -5.37 6.70 6.23
CA HIS A 168 -6.77 6.70 6.65
C HIS A 168 -7.52 5.45 6.13
N CYS A 169 -7.25 5.00 4.91
CA CYS A 169 -7.84 3.77 4.37
C CYS A 169 -7.52 2.57 5.26
N ILE A 170 -6.25 2.40 5.63
CA ILE A 170 -5.78 1.30 6.50
C ILE A 170 -6.34 1.45 7.91
N GLY A 171 -6.32 2.67 8.48
CA GLY A 171 -6.88 2.97 9.79
C GLY A 171 -8.37 2.66 9.90
N ILE A 172 -9.16 3.04 8.89
CA ILE A 172 -10.58 2.70 8.80
C ILE A 172 -10.77 1.18 8.70
N LEU A 173 -10.01 0.50 7.83
CA LEU A 173 -10.08 -0.95 7.66
C LEU A 173 -9.86 -1.68 9.00
N LYS A 174 -8.77 -1.36 9.72
CA LYS A 174 -8.43 -1.98 11.01
C LYS A 174 -9.43 -1.61 12.12
N SER A 175 -9.97 -0.40 12.11
CA SER A 175 -10.94 0.06 13.11
C SER A 175 -12.32 -0.57 12.92
N ARG A 176 -12.76 -0.71 11.66
CA ARG A 176 -14.01 -1.37 11.29
C ARG A 176 -13.96 -2.88 11.55
N TRP A 177 -12.82 -3.50 11.28
CA TRP A 177 -12.62 -4.93 11.47
C TRP A 177 -11.56 -5.18 12.53
N HIS A 178 -11.95 -5.05 13.81
CA HIS A 178 -11.03 -5.16 14.95
C HIS A 178 -10.26 -6.49 15.00
N SER A 179 -10.75 -7.54 14.34
CA SER A 179 -10.02 -8.79 14.11
C SER A 179 -8.69 -8.63 13.36
N LEU A 180 -8.47 -7.49 12.68
CA LEU A 180 -7.23 -7.13 12.01
C LEU A 180 -6.26 -6.34 12.91
N LYS A 181 -6.69 -5.88 14.09
CA LYS A 181 -5.80 -5.29 15.08
C LYS A 181 -5.01 -6.37 15.81
N GLU A 182 -5.69 -7.45 16.18
CA GLU A 182 -5.06 -8.63 16.77
C GLU A 182 -5.84 -9.90 16.40
N VAL A 183 -5.15 -10.84 15.76
CA VAL A 183 -5.69 -12.13 15.35
C VAL A 183 -5.44 -13.13 16.45
N ARG A 184 -6.53 -13.73 16.95
CA ARG A 184 -6.48 -14.76 18.00
C ARG A 184 -6.35 -16.20 17.49
N THR A 185 -6.36 -16.37 16.16
CA THR A 185 -6.16 -17.69 15.56
C THR A 185 -4.68 -18.04 15.60
N GLN A 186 -4.35 -19.19 16.20
CA GLN A 186 -2.98 -19.67 16.24
C GLN A 186 -2.51 -20.05 14.84
N LEU A 187 -1.41 -19.44 14.39
CA LEU A 187 -0.78 -19.75 13.11
C LEU A 187 0.08 -21.01 13.26
N LYS A 188 -0.48 -22.17 12.89
CA LYS A 188 0.19 -23.47 13.07
C LYS A 188 0.96 -23.91 11.85
N ASN A 189 0.35 -23.77 10.68
CA ASN A 189 0.94 -24.15 9.41
C ASN A 189 0.39 -23.26 8.28
N ARG A 190 0.74 -23.62 7.04
CA ARG A 190 0.32 -22.91 5.83
C ARG A 190 -1.20 -22.82 5.65
N ALA A 191 -1.97 -23.79 6.11
CA ALA A 191 -3.43 -23.79 5.99
C ALA A 191 -4.07 -22.71 6.87
N GLU A 192 -3.62 -22.52 8.12
CA GLU A 192 -4.09 -21.40 8.94
C GLU A 192 -3.65 -20.06 8.38
N ASN A 193 -2.47 -19.99 7.74
CA ASN A 193 -2.02 -18.77 7.07
C ASN A 193 -2.95 -18.43 5.88
N GLN A 194 -3.29 -19.42 5.04
CA GLN A 194 -4.24 -19.24 3.95
C GLN A 194 -5.64 -18.83 4.46
N TYR A 195 -6.09 -19.43 5.56
CA TYR A 195 -7.33 -19.04 6.22
C TYR A 195 -7.28 -17.58 6.70
N LEU A 196 -6.17 -17.14 7.28
CA LEU A 196 -5.98 -15.76 7.73
C LEU A 196 -5.95 -14.77 6.56
N VAL A 197 -5.24 -15.08 5.47
CA VAL A 197 -5.25 -14.27 4.25
C VAL A 197 -6.67 -14.16 3.67
N ARG A 198 -7.44 -15.25 3.71
CA ARG A 198 -8.85 -15.27 3.31
C ARG A 198 -9.73 -14.42 4.22
N TRP A 199 -9.45 -14.42 5.53
CA TRP A 199 -10.11 -13.54 6.49
C TRP A 199 -9.84 -12.06 6.18
N VAL A 200 -8.58 -11.69 5.98
CA VAL A 200 -8.16 -10.33 5.55
C VAL A 200 -8.89 -9.92 4.28
N ARG A 201 -8.95 -10.81 3.28
CA ARG A 201 -9.70 -10.60 2.04
C ARG A 201 -11.17 -10.24 2.32
N CYS A 202 -11.85 -11.00 3.17
CA CYS A 202 -13.26 -10.76 3.49
C CYS A 202 -13.46 -9.39 4.14
N CYS A 203 -12.58 -8.99 5.07
CA CYS A 203 -12.60 -7.66 5.67
C CYS A 203 -12.44 -6.55 4.61
N ILE A 204 -11.52 -6.72 3.66
CA ILE A 204 -11.31 -5.75 2.57
C ILE A 204 -12.52 -5.69 1.63
N LEU A 205 -13.09 -6.84 1.25
CA LEU A 205 -14.29 -6.90 0.40
C LEU A 205 -15.46 -6.15 1.04
N LEU A 206 -15.70 -6.39 2.33
CA LEU A 206 -16.75 -5.69 3.08
C LEU A 206 -16.42 -4.20 3.25
N HIS A 207 -15.17 -3.84 3.50
CA HIS A 207 -14.72 -2.44 3.57
C HIS A 207 -15.03 -1.69 2.29
N ASN A 208 -14.66 -2.24 1.13
CA ASN A 208 -14.95 -1.63 -0.16
C ASN A 208 -16.45 -1.53 -0.46
N PHE A 209 -17.21 -2.59 -0.15
CA PHE A 209 -18.67 -2.62 -0.33
C PHE A 209 -19.38 -1.53 0.48
N LEU A 210 -18.92 -1.30 1.72
CA LEU A 210 -19.43 -0.27 2.61
C LEU A 210 -18.98 1.13 2.16
N ASN A 211 -17.70 1.30 1.83
CA ASN A 211 -17.16 2.54 1.27
C ASN A 211 -17.91 2.97 -0.01
N ARG A 212 -18.22 2.02 -0.90
CA ARG A 212 -19.03 2.27 -2.11
C ARG A 212 -20.45 2.72 -1.79
N ARG A 213 -21.03 2.25 -0.68
CA ARG A 213 -22.33 2.71 -0.17
C ARG A 213 -22.26 4.02 0.59
N LYS A 214 -21.07 4.60 0.76
CA LYS A 214 -20.82 5.80 1.54
C LYS A 214 -21.36 5.64 2.95
N ASP A 215 -21.04 4.52 3.60
CA ASP A 215 -21.39 4.34 4.99
C ASP A 215 -20.72 5.43 5.84
N ASP A 216 -21.45 5.99 6.80
CA ASP A 216 -21.00 7.11 7.64
C ASP A 216 -19.94 6.71 8.68
N TRP A 217 -19.17 5.65 8.41
CA TRP A 217 -18.01 5.26 9.21
C TRP A 217 -16.88 6.28 8.99
N THR A 218 -17.11 7.45 9.56
CA THR A 218 -16.18 8.56 9.66
C THR A 218 -15.37 8.38 10.94
N GLU A 219 -14.32 9.18 11.07
CA GLU A 219 -13.31 9.28 12.13
C GLU A 219 -13.89 9.60 13.54
N ALA A 220 -15.13 9.22 13.83
CA ALA A 220 -15.87 9.45 15.07
C ALA A 220 -15.32 8.69 16.30
N ASN A 221 -14.26 7.90 16.13
CA ASN A 221 -13.60 7.18 17.22
C ASN A 221 -12.18 7.72 17.47
N GLY A 222 -12.09 9.01 17.85
CA GLY A 222 -10.84 9.65 18.30
C GLY A 222 -9.77 9.78 17.21
N PRO A 223 -8.62 10.42 17.53
CA PRO A 223 -7.49 10.41 16.62
C PRO A 223 -7.15 8.95 16.30
N ILE A 224 -7.15 8.61 15.01
CA ILE A 224 -6.50 7.39 14.54
C ILE A 224 -5.08 7.51 15.06
N GLU A 225 -4.69 6.64 16.00
CA GLU A 225 -3.28 6.40 16.29
C GLU A 225 -2.70 5.86 14.99
N LEU A 226 -2.25 6.78 14.14
CA LEU A 226 -1.42 6.48 13.00
C LEU A 226 -0.22 5.78 13.63
N GLU A 227 -0.07 4.49 13.34
CA GLU A 227 1.16 3.79 13.65
C GLU A 227 2.25 4.52 12.85
N VAL A 228 2.92 5.48 13.47
CA VAL A 228 4.06 6.17 12.87
C VAL A 228 5.13 5.11 12.72
N GLU A 229 5.24 4.54 11.53
CA GLU A 229 6.33 3.63 11.22
C GLU A 229 7.62 4.44 11.24
N SER A 230 8.45 4.19 12.25
CA SER A 230 9.76 4.82 12.34
C SER A 230 10.60 4.39 11.14
N GLU A 231 11.12 5.35 10.37
CA GLU A 231 12.11 5.09 9.32
C GLU A 231 13.39 4.55 9.97
N VAL A 232 13.49 3.22 10.08
CA VAL A 232 14.69 2.56 10.58
C VAL A 232 15.68 2.37 9.44
N GLN A 233 16.95 2.73 9.69
CA GLN A 233 18.05 2.60 8.74
C GLN A 233 18.33 1.12 8.45
N ILE A 234 17.83 0.63 7.31
CA ILE A 234 17.98 -0.77 6.90
C ILE A 234 19.30 -0.93 6.13
N PRO A 235 20.12 -1.95 6.44
CA PRO A 235 21.32 -2.28 5.67
C PRO A 235 20.97 -2.44 4.19
N ALA A 236 21.88 -1.99 3.32
CA ALA A 236 21.66 -2.06 1.88
C ALA A 236 21.44 -3.52 1.45
N PRO A 237 20.43 -3.79 0.59
CA PRO A 237 20.24 -5.13 0.05
C PRO A 237 21.51 -5.58 -0.71
N PRO A 238 21.75 -6.89 -0.82
CA PRO A 238 22.87 -7.42 -1.59
C PRO A 238 22.85 -6.89 -3.02
N THR A 239 24.03 -6.79 -3.63
CA THR A 239 24.21 -6.21 -4.96
C THR A 239 23.31 -6.91 -5.98
N PRO A 240 22.40 -6.19 -6.65
CA PRO A 240 21.44 -6.80 -7.55
C PRO A 240 22.08 -7.21 -8.89
N PRO A 241 21.53 -8.23 -9.58
CA PRO A 241 21.93 -8.63 -10.94
C PRO A 241 21.78 -7.50 -11.98
N LEU A 242 22.44 -7.66 -13.13
CA LEU A 242 22.61 -6.59 -14.14
C LEU A 242 21.29 -6.06 -14.72
N ASP A 243 20.32 -6.93 -14.95
CA ASP A 243 18.96 -6.58 -15.40
C ASP A 243 18.23 -5.71 -14.37
N GLU A 244 18.40 -6.04 -13.10
CA GLU A 244 17.82 -5.32 -11.97
C GLU A 244 18.50 -3.96 -11.75
N ARG A 245 19.82 -3.84 -11.99
CA ARG A 245 20.50 -2.52 -11.98
C ARG A 245 19.91 -1.56 -12.99
N ALA A 246 19.63 -2.04 -14.20
CA ALA A 246 19.01 -1.22 -15.25
C ALA A 246 17.58 -0.80 -14.87
N MET A 247 16.82 -1.70 -14.24
CA MET A 247 15.48 -1.41 -13.71
C MET A 247 15.53 -0.35 -12.60
N ILE A 248 16.44 -0.50 -11.64
CA ILE A 248 16.65 0.47 -10.55
C ILE A 248 17.07 1.83 -11.12
N ALA A 249 17.96 1.86 -12.12
CA ALA A 249 18.36 3.10 -12.77
C ALA A 249 17.18 3.80 -13.47
N ARG A 250 16.32 3.05 -14.17
CA ARG A 250 15.07 3.58 -14.74
C ARG A 250 14.15 4.14 -13.66
N GLY A 251 13.97 3.41 -12.55
CA GLY A 251 13.15 3.84 -11.43
C GLY A 251 13.67 5.11 -10.75
N ARG A 252 15.00 5.24 -10.59
CA ARG A 252 15.62 6.47 -10.08
C ARG A 252 15.36 7.67 -10.98
N ARG A 253 15.49 7.51 -12.30
CA ARG A 253 15.15 8.57 -13.27
C ARG A 253 13.68 8.93 -13.18
N ARG A 254 12.79 7.93 -13.16
CA ARG A 254 11.34 8.17 -13.06
C ARG A 254 10.96 8.94 -11.79
N ARG A 255 11.58 8.63 -10.65
CA ARG A 255 11.37 9.40 -9.42
C ARG A 255 11.81 10.86 -9.55
N LEU A 256 12.95 11.12 -10.18
CA LEU A 256 13.43 12.49 -10.40
C LEU A 256 12.51 13.27 -11.36
N GLU A 257 11.96 12.62 -12.39
CA GLU A 257 10.94 13.22 -13.26
C GLU A 257 9.70 13.63 -12.46
N VAL A 258 9.13 12.70 -11.68
CA VAL A 258 7.94 12.97 -10.85
C VAL A 258 8.23 14.01 -9.76
N GLN A 259 9.44 14.03 -9.20
CA GLN A 259 9.89 15.08 -8.29
C GLN A 259 9.87 16.45 -8.97
N SER A 260 10.44 16.56 -10.17
CA SER A 260 10.46 17.81 -10.92
C SER A 260 9.04 18.31 -11.23
N GLU A 261 8.15 17.41 -11.67
CA GLU A 261 6.73 17.71 -11.93
C GLU A 261 6.02 18.21 -10.66
N CYS A 262 6.21 17.53 -9.53
CA CYS A 262 5.63 17.88 -8.24
C CYS A 262 6.11 19.25 -7.76
N LEU A 263 7.42 19.51 -7.81
CA LEU A 263 7.99 20.79 -7.36
C LEU A 263 7.58 21.95 -8.27
N ALA A 264 7.49 21.72 -9.58
CA ALA A 264 6.96 22.71 -10.52
C ALA A 264 5.50 23.05 -10.22
N TYR A 265 4.66 22.05 -9.92
CA TYR A 265 3.29 22.25 -9.49
C TYR A 265 3.22 23.11 -8.22
N MET A 266 4.00 22.78 -7.19
CA MET A 266 4.02 23.52 -5.93
C MET A 266 4.44 24.98 -6.10
N ARG A 267 5.43 25.25 -6.97
CA ARG A 267 5.86 26.62 -7.28
C ARG A 267 4.75 27.44 -7.95
N ASN A 268 3.99 26.82 -8.85
CA ASN A 268 2.88 27.48 -9.53
C ASN A 268 1.70 27.76 -8.60
N VAL A 269 1.35 26.82 -7.72
CA VAL A 269 0.28 27.00 -6.72
C VAL A 269 0.65 28.11 -5.73
N ASN A 270 1.87 28.09 -5.19
CA ASN A 270 2.34 29.12 -4.24
C ASN A 270 2.52 30.49 -4.92
N GLY A 271 2.90 30.54 -6.19
CA GLY A 271 2.96 31.79 -6.96
C GLY A 271 1.59 32.40 -7.23
N THR A 272 0.51 31.60 -7.25
CA THR A 272 -0.86 32.08 -7.47
C THR A 272 -1.46 32.71 -6.20
N LEU A 273 -0.99 32.31 -5.02
CA LEU A 273 -1.39 32.91 -3.73
C LEU A 273 -0.66 34.24 -3.42
N ALA A 274 0.28 34.68 -4.25
CA ALA A 274 1.03 35.93 -4.06
C ALA A 274 0.40 37.16 -4.76
N PHE A 275 -0.79 37.02 -5.38
CA PHE A 275 -1.54 38.11 -6.01
C PHE A 275 -3.04 38.01 -5.72
N GLN A 276 -3.45 38.02 -4.45
CA GLN A 276 -4.79 38.44 -4.02
C GLN A 276 -4.71 39.12 -2.65
#